data_AF-A0AA43CYF1-F1
#
_entry.id   AF-A0AA43CYF1-F1
#
_cell.length_a   1.000
_cell.length_b   1.000
_cell.length_c   1.000
_cell.angle_alpha   90.00
_cell.angle_beta   90.00
_cell.angle_gamma   90.00
#
_symmetry.space_group_name_H-M   'P 1'
#
loop_
_entity.id
_entity.type
_entity.pdbx_description
1 polymer ?
#
loop_
_entity_poly.entity_id
_entity_poly.type
_entity_poly.pdbx_seq_one_letter_code
_entity_poly.pdbx_strand_id
1 'polypeptide(L)'
;MKRLLTLSTVAFVSLLFVVTVSQAKNSYLNGVNSNCGTSFSCGICHIDPKGGGPLTAGGDDYVASGSDTCTFCADVCAGGECNDLDLDTYFAESNCGTGVDCNDADPNVNEGAVEVCGDGIDNDCDGKIDCADNECDAQCSPTSPEVCNDQIDNDGDNKVDCADRDCRKDLACTSGGDTGGSEGKGKTCTDGLDNDGDGAIDCTDSDCSASRACR
;
A
#
# COMPACT_ATOMS: atom_id res chain seq x y z
N MET A 1 63.13 24.29 -48.62
CA MET A 1 62.71 23.29 -47.61
C MET A 1 61.26 23.60 -47.23
N LYS A 2 60.28 23.08 -47.99
CA LYS A 2 58.84 23.25 -47.71
C LYS A 2 58.41 22.02 -46.91
N ARG A 3 58.12 22.20 -45.61
CA ARG A 3 57.69 21.11 -44.73
C ARG A 3 56.21 20.79 -45.01
N LEU A 4 56.00 19.59 -45.55
CA LEU A 4 54.74 18.86 -45.58
C LEU A 4 54.22 18.72 -44.14
N LEU A 5 53.17 19.44 -43.75
CA LEU A 5 52.38 19.10 -42.58
C LEU A 5 51.27 18.14 -43.03
N THR A 6 51.25 16.98 -42.38
CA THR A 6 50.44 15.80 -42.69
C THR A 6 48.97 16.00 -42.34
N LEU A 7 48.11 15.71 -43.32
CA LEU A 7 46.65 15.86 -43.32
C LEU A 7 45.90 14.88 -42.39
N SER A 8 46.59 14.17 -41.48
CA SER A 8 46.05 13.00 -40.77
C SER A 8 45.48 13.30 -39.38
N THR A 9 45.92 14.38 -38.71
CA THR A 9 45.48 14.68 -37.34
C THR A 9 44.17 15.46 -37.26
N VAL A 10 43.79 16.19 -38.32
CA VAL A 10 42.59 17.04 -38.33
C VAL A 10 41.30 16.23 -38.56
N ALA A 11 41.40 15.10 -39.27
CA ALA A 11 40.24 14.24 -39.57
C ALA A 11 39.77 13.43 -38.35
N PHE A 12 40.67 13.02 -37.47
CA PHE A 12 40.34 12.20 -36.29
C PHE A 12 39.63 13.01 -35.18
N VAL A 13 40.03 14.25 -34.95
CA VAL A 13 39.37 15.13 -33.95
C VAL A 13 37.96 15.50 -34.40
N SER A 14 37.76 15.69 -35.70
CA SER A 14 36.45 16.01 -36.27
C SER A 14 35.48 14.83 -36.24
N LEU A 15 35.96 13.59 -36.40
CA LEU A 15 35.11 12.40 -36.35
C LEU A 15 34.68 12.04 -34.92
N LEU A 16 35.54 12.23 -33.91
CA LEU A 16 35.17 12.03 -32.49
C LEU A 16 34.15 13.05 -31.99
N PHE A 17 34.19 14.30 -32.48
CA PHE A 17 33.22 15.34 -32.11
C PHE A 17 31.84 15.12 -32.74
N VAL A 18 31.75 14.44 -33.89
CA VAL A 18 30.46 14.21 -34.56
C VAL A 18 29.69 13.04 -33.93
N VAL A 19 30.39 12.04 -33.38
CA VAL A 19 29.74 10.86 -32.77
C VAL A 19 29.08 11.18 -31.42
N THR A 20 29.59 12.13 -30.64
CA THR A 20 28.96 12.51 -29.35
C THR A 20 27.73 13.39 -29.51
N VAL A 21 27.61 14.16 -30.59
CA VAL A 21 26.49 15.10 -30.79
C VAL A 21 25.27 14.45 -31.46
N SER A 22 25.46 13.37 -32.22
CA SER A 22 24.34 12.64 -32.86
C SER A 22 23.49 11.82 -31.88
N GLN A 23 24.02 11.49 -30.70
CA GLN A 23 23.28 10.76 -29.66
C GLN A 23 22.32 11.68 -28.87
N ALA A 24 22.45 13.01 -29.00
CA ALA A 24 21.68 13.96 -28.19
C ALA A 24 20.36 14.44 -28.82
N LYS A 25 20.11 14.11 -30.10
CA LYS A 25 18.98 14.70 -30.85
C LYS A 25 17.71 13.85 -30.90
N ASN A 26 17.75 12.58 -30.49
CA ASN A 26 16.68 11.63 -30.75
C ASN A 26 15.95 11.07 -29.51
N SER A 27 16.18 11.59 -28.29
CA SER A 27 15.72 10.86 -27.08
C SER A 27 14.97 11.66 -26.03
N TYR A 28 15.04 12.99 -26.01
CA TYR A 28 14.42 13.79 -24.93
C TYR A 28 12.88 13.74 -24.95
N LEU A 29 12.27 13.90 -26.13
CA LEU A 29 10.81 13.91 -26.26
C LEU A 29 10.17 12.53 -26.11
N ASN A 30 10.91 11.45 -26.37
CA ASN A 30 10.40 10.10 -26.24
C ASN A 30 10.17 9.75 -24.77
N GLY A 31 11.05 10.14 -23.86
CA GLY A 31 10.87 9.94 -22.41
C GLY A 31 9.65 10.69 -21.87
N VAL A 32 9.53 11.97 -22.20
CA VAL A 32 8.38 12.80 -21.78
C VAL A 32 7.06 12.30 -22.41
N ASN A 33 7.02 12.03 -23.72
CA ASN A 33 5.80 11.50 -24.36
C ASN A 33 5.45 10.07 -23.91
N SER A 34 6.42 9.30 -23.43
CA SER A 34 6.15 7.97 -22.83
C SER A 34 5.63 8.11 -21.40
N ASN A 35 6.19 9.02 -20.61
CA ASN A 35 5.80 9.23 -19.21
C ASN A 35 4.49 10.02 -19.07
N CYS A 36 4.17 10.88 -20.03
CA CYS A 36 3.11 11.89 -19.91
C CYS A 36 2.04 11.77 -20.99
N GLY A 37 2.13 10.76 -21.86
CA GLY A 37 1.26 10.58 -23.01
C GLY A 37 1.74 11.27 -24.30
N THR A 38 1.25 10.80 -25.45
CA THR A 38 1.81 11.10 -26.80
C THR A 38 1.34 12.42 -27.42
N SER A 39 1.15 13.47 -26.60
CA SER A 39 0.55 14.73 -27.06
C SER A 39 1.51 15.93 -27.09
N PHE A 40 2.72 15.81 -26.55
CA PHE A 40 3.63 16.93 -26.42
C PHE A 40 4.56 17.08 -27.64
N SER A 41 4.71 18.33 -28.09
CA SER A 41 5.55 18.70 -29.23
C SER A 41 6.92 19.23 -28.78
N CYS A 42 7.91 19.19 -29.67
CA CYS A 42 9.27 19.71 -29.42
C CYS A 42 9.32 21.16 -28.92
N GLY A 43 8.26 21.95 -29.16
CA GLY A 43 8.16 23.35 -28.74
C GLY A 43 8.09 23.58 -27.23
N ILE A 44 7.89 22.53 -26.43
CA ILE A 44 7.88 22.64 -24.96
C ILE A 44 9.30 22.72 -24.39
N CYS A 45 10.23 21.94 -24.93
CA CYS A 45 11.63 21.93 -24.49
C CYS A 45 12.51 22.89 -25.30
N HIS A 46 12.15 23.17 -26.56
CA HIS A 46 12.96 23.98 -27.48
C HIS A 46 12.18 25.14 -28.08
N ILE A 47 12.87 26.25 -28.32
CA ILE A 47 12.29 27.40 -29.03
C ILE A 47 11.94 27.04 -30.49
N ASP A 48 12.68 26.09 -31.11
CA ASP A 48 12.40 25.60 -32.46
C ASP A 48 11.36 24.45 -32.44
N PRO A 49 10.21 24.60 -33.13
CA PRO A 49 9.18 23.56 -33.23
C PRO A 49 9.64 22.25 -33.87
N LYS A 50 10.76 22.25 -34.60
CA LYS A 50 11.32 21.05 -35.26
C LYS A 50 12.33 20.29 -34.38
N GLY A 51 12.63 20.81 -33.18
CA GLY A 51 13.61 20.24 -32.27
C GLY A 51 15.05 20.63 -32.59
N GLY A 52 15.85 20.84 -31.54
CA GLY A 52 17.20 21.37 -31.63
C GLY A 52 17.24 22.90 -31.67
N GLY A 53 18.22 23.49 -30.99
CA GLY A 53 18.29 24.93 -30.74
C GLY A 53 18.24 25.23 -29.24
N PRO A 54 18.24 26.53 -28.85
CA PRO A 54 18.18 26.93 -27.46
C PRO A 54 16.96 26.34 -26.74
N LEU A 55 17.15 25.99 -25.48
CA LEU A 55 16.08 25.53 -24.62
C LEU A 55 15.10 26.69 -24.33
N THR A 56 13.83 26.34 -24.14
CA THR A 56 12.88 27.23 -23.46
C THR A 56 13.21 27.25 -21.96
N ALA A 57 12.59 28.14 -21.19
CA ALA A 57 12.71 28.10 -19.73
C ALA A 57 12.34 26.70 -19.17
N GLY A 58 11.27 26.08 -19.67
CA GLY A 58 10.90 24.72 -19.28
C GLY A 58 11.93 23.67 -19.70
N GLY A 59 12.57 23.82 -20.86
CA GLY A 59 13.70 22.99 -21.29
C GLY A 59 14.91 23.09 -20.36
N ASP A 60 15.24 24.29 -19.91
CA ASP A 60 16.34 24.54 -18.97
C ASP A 60 16.04 23.92 -17.59
N ASP A 61 14.81 24.06 -17.10
CA ASP A 61 14.36 23.49 -15.82
C ASP A 61 14.44 21.95 -15.82
N TYR A 62 14.08 21.29 -16.94
CA TYR A 62 14.19 19.83 -17.10
C TYR A 62 15.63 19.34 -17.11
N VAL A 63 16.55 20.09 -17.72
CA VAL A 63 17.98 19.72 -17.69
C VAL A 63 18.54 19.92 -16.28
N ALA A 64 18.11 20.99 -15.59
CA ALA A 64 18.51 21.27 -14.22
C ALA A 64 17.98 20.23 -13.21
N SER A 65 16.82 19.63 -13.46
CA SER A 65 16.26 18.54 -12.65
C SER A 65 16.92 17.17 -12.88
N GLY A 66 17.91 17.07 -13.78
CA GLY A 66 18.57 15.82 -14.08
C GLY A 66 17.80 14.95 -15.08
N SER A 67 17.02 15.57 -15.96
CA SER A 67 16.13 14.89 -16.92
C SER A 67 14.92 14.22 -16.27
N ASP A 68 14.40 14.81 -15.20
CA ASP A 68 13.17 14.37 -14.58
C ASP A 68 11.96 14.71 -15.46
N THR A 69 11.34 13.68 -16.05
CA THR A 69 10.16 13.80 -16.91
C THR A 69 8.95 14.39 -16.21
N CYS A 70 8.94 14.41 -14.88
CA CYS A 70 7.92 15.05 -14.07
C CYS A 70 7.91 16.58 -14.15
N THR A 71 9.03 17.20 -14.58
CA THR A 71 9.14 18.66 -14.76
C THR A 71 8.10 19.22 -15.75
N PHE A 72 7.68 18.42 -16.73
CA PHE A 72 6.72 18.84 -17.77
C PHE A 72 5.30 18.32 -17.54
N CYS A 73 5.16 17.42 -16.59
CA CYS A 73 3.97 16.60 -16.42
C CYS A 73 3.63 16.56 -14.94
N ALA A 74 3.61 17.75 -14.34
CA ALA A 74 3.26 17.92 -12.95
C ALA A 74 1.89 17.27 -12.68
N ASP A 75 0.90 17.32 -13.57
CA ASP A 75 -0.37 16.63 -13.31
C ASP A 75 -0.26 15.08 -13.26
N VAL A 76 0.81 14.50 -13.82
CA VAL A 76 1.12 13.05 -13.79
C VAL A 76 2.07 12.71 -12.63
N CYS A 77 2.86 13.68 -12.15
CA CYS A 77 3.91 13.48 -11.15
C CYS A 77 3.77 14.35 -9.88
N ALA A 78 2.73 15.15 -9.79
CA ALA A 78 2.39 16.09 -8.71
C ALA A 78 0.91 15.89 -8.39
N GLY A 79 0.60 14.70 -7.89
CA GLY A 79 -0.76 14.32 -7.54
C GLY A 79 -1.41 15.22 -6.47
N GLY A 80 -2.63 14.84 -6.07
CA GLY A 80 -2.76 14.63 -4.63
C GLY A 80 -1.69 13.60 -4.27
N GLU A 81 -0.82 13.92 -3.33
CA GLU A 81 0.37 13.12 -2.95
C GLU A 81 0.02 11.64 -3.06
N CYS A 82 0.62 10.87 -3.98
CA CYS A 82 0.40 9.42 -4.01
C CYS A 82 1.22 8.84 -2.86
N ASN A 83 0.58 8.74 -1.71
CA ASN A 83 1.21 8.26 -0.50
C ASN A 83 1.19 6.73 -0.52
N ASP A 84 2.36 6.18 -0.24
CA ASP A 84 2.63 4.75 -0.11
C ASP A 84 3.54 4.64 1.13
N LEU A 85 2.91 4.60 2.30
CA LEU A 85 3.59 4.67 3.59
C LEU A 85 4.10 3.28 4.03
N ASP A 86 3.46 2.20 3.60
CA ASP A 86 3.86 0.83 3.91
C ASP A 86 4.70 0.12 2.82
N LEU A 87 4.83 0.74 1.65
CA LEU A 87 5.67 0.30 0.52
C LEU A 87 5.17 -0.98 -0.16
N ASP A 88 3.86 -1.21 -0.21
CA ASP A 88 3.24 -2.36 -0.87
C ASP A 88 2.90 -2.13 -2.35
N THR A 89 3.14 -0.91 -2.84
CA THR A 89 2.90 -0.40 -4.21
C THR A 89 1.46 -0.04 -4.55
N TYR A 90 0.54 -0.13 -3.60
CA TYR A 90 -0.76 0.54 -3.62
C TYR A 90 -0.63 1.92 -2.97
N PHE A 91 -1.62 2.79 -3.20
CA PHE A 91 -1.56 4.18 -2.78
C PHE A 91 -2.88 4.62 -2.16
N ALA A 92 -2.81 5.45 -1.12
CA ALA A 92 -3.98 5.94 -0.39
C ALA A 92 -4.95 6.76 -1.27
N GLU A 93 -4.47 7.32 -2.37
CA GLU A 93 -5.22 8.23 -3.23
C GLU A 93 -5.67 7.59 -4.54
N SER A 94 -6.94 7.86 -4.90
CA SER A 94 -7.44 7.52 -6.23
C SER A 94 -6.64 8.23 -7.33
N ASN A 95 -6.32 7.52 -8.42
CA ASN A 95 -5.56 7.96 -9.61
C ASN A 95 -4.02 7.84 -9.54
N CYS A 96 -3.49 7.01 -8.64
CA CYS A 96 -2.05 6.71 -8.56
C CYS A 96 -1.63 5.47 -9.38
N GLY A 97 -2.53 4.91 -10.18
CA GLY A 97 -2.24 3.79 -11.10
C GLY A 97 -2.56 2.41 -10.55
N THR A 98 -2.89 2.32 -9.26
CA THR A 98 -3.46 1.14 -8.59
C THR A 98 -4.89 1.41 -8.12
N GLY A 99 -5.48 0.39 -7.52
CA GLY A 99 -6.58 0.54 -6.59
C GLY A 99 -6.28 1.46 -5.41
N VAL A 100 -7.33 1.96 -4.75
CA VAL A 100 -7.21 2.79 -3.55
C VAL A 100 -6.83 1.91 -2.37
N ASP A 101 -5.73 2.24 -1.72
CA ASP A 101 -5.34 1.64 -0.45
C ASP A 101 -6.18 2.25 0.69
N CYS A 102 -6.98 1.41 1.34
CA CYS A 102 -7.85 1.81 2.43
C CYS A 102 -7.10 1.89 3.79
N ASN A 103 -5.86 1.37 3.87
CA ASN A 103 -4.98 1.48 5.03
C ASN A 103 -3.49 1.49 4.63
N ASP A 104 -3.02 2.66 4.20
CA ASP A 104 -1.63 3.02 3.80
C ASP A 104 -0.52 2.74 4.85
N ALA A 105 -0.88 2.23 6.03
CA ALA A 105 0.06 1.86 7.08
C ALA A 105 0.23 0.33 7.26
N ASP A 106 -0.52 -0.48 6.50
CA ASP A 106 -0.49 -1.94 6.58
C ASP A 106 -0.39 -2.58 5.18
N PRO A 107 0.76 -3.17 4.82
CA PRO A 107 1.01 -3.70 3.47
C PRO A 107 0.19 -4.96 3.14
N ASN A 108 -0.68 -5.40 4.06
CA ASN A 108 -1.62 -6.49 3.85
C ASN A 108 -3.06 -6.01 3.60
N VAL A 109 -3.30 -4.69 3.54
CA VAL A 109 -4.62 -4.10 3.36
C VAL A 109 -4.60 -3.21 2.11
N ASN A 110 -5.07 -3.74 0.98
CA ASN A 110 -5.09 -3.04 -0.31
C ASN A 110 -5.99 -3.78 -1.32
N GLU A 111 -6.37 -3.13 -2.44
CA GLU A 111 -7.21 -3.74 -3.50
C GLU A 111 -6.69 -5.06 -4.13
N GLY A 112 -5.44 -5.44 -3.87
CA GLY A 112 -4.86 -6.72 -4.31
C GLY A 112 -4.69 -7.76 -3.21
N ALA A 113 -5.07 -7.45 -1.98
CA ALA A 113 -4.98 -8.34 -0.85
C ALA A 113 -6.07 -9.43 -0.92
N VAL A 114 -5.95 -10.41 -0.03
CA VAL A 114 -6.97 -11.44 0.16
C VAL A 114 -7.65 -11.14 1.49
N GLU A 115 -8.98 -11.17 1.50
CA GLU A 115 -9.76 -10.99 2.72
C GLU A 115 -9.41 -12.02 3.81
N VAL A 116 -9.16 -11.52 5.02
CA VAL A 116 -8.86 -12.29 6.22
C VAL A 116 -10.10 -12.30 7.11
N CYS A 117 -10.98 -13.26 6.86
CA CYS A 117 -12.24 -13.39 7.60
C CYS A 117 -12.02 -13.47 9.12
N GLY A 118 -12.76 -12.65 9.87
CA GLY A 118 -12.82 -12.60 11.33
C GLY A 118 -11.82 -11.63 11.98
N ASP A 119 -11.08 -10.83 11.20
CA ASP A 119 -10.16 -9.84 11.76
C ASP A 119 -10.77 -8.44 11.92
N GLY A 120 -11.98 -8.22 11.36
CA GLY A 120 -12.70 -6.95 11.46
C GLY A 120 -12.21 -5.86 10.51
N ILE A 121 -11.35 -6.20 9.55
CA ILE A 121 -10.73 -5.30 8.59
C ILE A 121 -11.27 -5.62 7.18
N ASP A 122 -11.44 -4.61 6.34
CA ASP A 122 -11.64 -4.77 4.90
C ASP A 122 -10.25 -4.90 4.28
N ASN A 123 -9.70 -6.11 4.16
CA ASN A 123 -8.31 -6.28 3.73
C ASN A 123 -8.16 -5.99 2.24
N ASP A 124 -9.19 -6.29 1.42
CA ASP A 124 -9.13 -6.09 -0.03
C ASP A 124 -9.77 -4.77 -0.53
N CYS A 125 -10.14 -3.88 0.39
CA CYS A 125 -10.64 -2.53 0.15
C CYS A 125 -11.86 -2.45 -0.78
N ASP A 126 -12.67 -3.51 -0.85
CA ASP A 126 -13.84 -3.57 -1.73
C ASP A 126 -15.12 -3.01 -1.07
N GLY A 127 -15.03 -2.66 0.21
CA GLY A 127 -16.09 -2.08 1.03
C GLY A 127 -16.94 -3.11 1.78
N LYS A 128 -16.57 -4.40 1.72
CA LYS A 128 -17.16 -5.47 2.51
C LYS A 128 -16.12 -5.95 3.53
N ILE A 129 -16.61 -6.38 4.70
CA ILE A 129 -15.77 -6.76 5.84
C ILE A 129 -16.23 -8.14 6.29
N ASP A 130 -15.29 -9.08 6.45
CA ASP A 130 -15.52 -10.40 7.01
C ASP A 130 -16.73 -11.12 6.36
N CYS A 131 -17.73 -11.51 7.14
CA CYS A 131 -18.92 -12.23 6.66
C CYS A 131 -19.86 -11.40 5.79
N ALA A 132 -19.66 -10.08 5.69
CA ALA A 132 -20.32 -9.27 4.68
C ALA A 132 -19.66 -9.42 3.31
N ASP A 133 -18.43 -9.94 3.28
CA ASP A 133 -17.61 -10.17 2.10
C ASP A 133 -17.84 -11.57 1.50
N ASN A 134 -17.88 -11.65 0.16
CA ASN A 134 -18.23 -12.89 -0.54
C ASN A 134 -17.04 -13.84 -0.71
N GLU A 135 -15.81 -13.34 -0.54
CA GLU A 135 -14.59 -14.11 -0.45
C GLU A 135 -14.57 -14.92 0.86
N CYS A 136 -15.36 -14.51 1.87
CA CYS A 136 -15.58 -15.17 3.16
C CYS A 136 -16.81 -16.10 3.25
N ASP A 137 -17.59 -16.26 2.17
CA ASP A 137 -18.83 -17.08 2.13
C ASP A 137 -18.66 -18.52 2.68
N ALA A 138 -17.47 -19.10 2.51
CA ALA A 138 -17.19 -20.46 2.97
C ALA A 138 -16.93 -20.55 4.48
N GLN A 139 -16.40 -19.46 5.07
CA GLN A 139 -16.16 -19.34 6.50
C GLN A 139 -17.40 -18.86 7.26
N CYS A 140 -18.29 -18.09 6.62
CA CYS A 140 -19.47 -17.49 7.21
C CYS A 140 -20.75 -18.06 6.57
N SER A 141 -21.31 -19.12 7.16
CA SER A 141 -22.49 -19.78 6.60
C SER A 141 -23.65 -19.81 7.59
N PRO A 142 -24.85 -19.29 7.24
CA PRO A 142 -26.05 -19.28 8.12
C PRO A 142 -26.61 -20.65 8.49
N THR A 143 -25.93 -21.71 8.10
CA THR A 143 -26.28 -23.10 8.39
C THR A 143 -25.14 -23.90 9.01
N SER A 144 -23.96 -23.30 9.16
CA SER A 144 -22.82 -23.91 9.83
C SER A 144 -22.93 -23.71 11.34
N PRO A 145 -22.50 -24.67 12.17
CA PRO A 145 -22.29 -24.42 13.59
C PRO A 145 -21.15 -23.42 13.79
N GLU A 146 -21.31 -22.51 14.76
CA GLU A 146 -20.27 -21.60 15.22
C GLU A 146 -19.06 -22.35 15.80
N VAL A 147 -17.84 -21.93 15.42
CA VAL A 147 -16.59 -22.35 16.05
C VAL A 147 -16.27 -21.31 17.12
N CYS A 148 -16.49 -21.67 18.37
CA CYS A 148 -16.52 -20.72 19.49
C CYS A 148 -15.17 -20.15 19.96
N ASN A 149 -14.13 -20.20 19.13
CA ASN A 149 -12.77 -19.81 19.51
C ASN A 149 -11.85 -19.44 18.33
N ASP A 150 -12.39 -19.04 17.19
CA ASP A 150 -11.60 -18.69 16.00
C ASP A 150 -11.77 -17.24 15.54
N GLN A 151 -12.54 -16.43 16.28
CA GLN A 151 -12.86 -15.03 16.00
C GLN A 151 -13.65 -14.80 14.70
N ILE A 152 -14.20 -15.86 14.10
CA ILE A 152 -15.00 -15.76 12.88
C ILE A 152 -16.46 -16.05 13.24
N ASP A 153 -17.38 -15.25 12.70
CA ASP A 153 -18.83 -15.53 12.75
C ASP A 153 -19.15 -16.63 11.73
N ASN A 154 -18.89 -17.89 12.10
CA ASN A 154 -19.05 -19.00 11.17
C ASN A 154 -20.51 -19.30 10.84
N ASP A 155 -21.45 -18.83 11.66
CA ASP A 155 -22.88 -18.97 11.44
C ASP A 155 -23.57 -17.72 10.86
N GLY A 156 -22.82 -16.68 10.53
CA GLY A 156 -23.29 -15.49 9.80
C GLY A 156 -24.40 -14.71 10.51
N ASP A 157 -24.51 -14.81 11.83
CA ASP A 157 -25.55 -14.15 12.62
C ASP A 157 -25.10 -12.81 13.26
N ASN A 158 -23.88 -12.37 12.90
CA ASN A 158 -23.13 -11.22 13.40
C ASN A 158 -22.75 -11.33 14.87
N LYS A 159 -22.54 -12.54 15.38
CA LYS A 159 -21.96 -12.77 16.70
C LYS A 159 -20.82 -13.77 16.57
N VAL A 160 -19.65 -13.33 17.02
CA VAL A 160 -18.42 -14.10 16.98
C VAL A 160 -18.20 -14.81 18.32
N ASP A 161 -17.74 -16.05 18.28
CA ASP A 161 -17.25 -16.80 19.44
C ASP A 161 -18.20 -16.72 20.66
N CYS A 162 -17.72 -16.25 21.81
CA CYS A 162 -18.47 -16.20 23.05
C CYS A 162 -19.49 -15.05 23.13
N ALA A 163 -19.43 -14.10 22.19
CA ALA A 163 -20.51 -13.16 21.99
C ALA A 163 -21.75 -13.88 21.43
N ASP A 164 -21.55 -15.03 20.77
CA ASP A 164 -22.62 -15.83 20.22
C ASP A 164 -23.34 -16.71 21.27
N ARG A 165 -24.66 -16.77 21.12
CA ARG A 165 -25.56 -17.53 21.97
C ARG A 165 -25.41 -19.04 21.75
N ASP A 166 -25.03 -19.49 20.56
CA ASP A 166 -24.90 -20.90 20.28
C ASP A 166 -23.62 -21.47 20.92
N CYS A 167 -22.65 -20.60 21.21
CA CYS A 167 -21.46 -20.89 22.01
C CYS A 167 -21.63 -20.94 23.53
N ARG A 168 -22.83 -20.67 24.08
CA ARG A 168 -23.08 -20.60 25.55
C ARG A 168 -22.70 -21.85 26.35
N LYS A 169 -22.56 -23.00 25.71
CA LYS A 169 -22.21 -24.27 26.36
C LYS A 169 -20.87 -24.81 25.90
N ASP A 170 -20.21 -24.13 24.97
CA ASP A 170 -18.91 -24.57 24.49
C ASP A 170 -17.85 -24.42 25.59
N LEU A 171 -16.86 -25.30 25.57
CA LEU A 171 -15.81 -25.30 26.57
C LEU A 171 -14.98 -24.01 26.49
N ALA A 172 -14.76 -23.47 25.28
CA ALA A 172 -14.08 -22.20 25.05
C ALA A 172 -14.70 -21.05 25.85
N CYS A 173 -16.04 -20.95 25.83
CA CYS A 173 -16.78 -19.87 26.49
C CYS A 173 -17.20 -20.17 27.93
N THR A 174 -17.02 -21.40 28.40
CA THR A 174 -17.39 -21.80 29.77
C THR A 174 -16.20 -22.02 30.69
N SER A 175 -14.97 -22.08 30.14
CA SER A 175 -13.77 -22.46 30.90
C SER A 175 -12.62 -21.45 30.87
N GLY A 176 -12.81 -20.27 30.27
CA GLY A 176 -11.73 -19.26 30.16
C GLY A 176 -10.83 -19.51 28.96
N GLY A 177 -11.41 -19.66 27.76
CA GLY A 177 -10.66 -19.68 26.50
C GLY A 177 -10.46 -18.27 25.95
N ASP A 178 -9.32 -18.09 25.30
CA ASP A 178 -8.63 -16.85 24.95
C ASP A 178 -9.37 -15.87 24.00
N THR A 179 -10.69 -15.99 23.81
CA THR A 179 -11.52 -15.03 23.04
C THR A 179 -12.87 -14.72 23.71
N GLY A 180 -12.98 -14.90 25.03
CA GLY A 180 -14.19 -14.52 25.77
C GLY A 180 -14.44 -15.33 27.04
N GLY A 181 -13.38 -15.78 27.70
CA GLY A 181 -13.46 -16.17 29.10
C GLY A 181 -13.95 -15.00 29.96
N SER A 182 -14.54 -15.28 31.13
CA SER A 182 -14.81 -14.22 32.10
C SER A 182 -13.62 -14.14 33.06
N GLU A 183 -12.79 -13.10 32.94
CA GLU A 183 -11.69 -12.82 33.87
C GLU A 183 -12.24 -12.73 35.31
N GLY A 184 -13.43 -12.14 35.49
CA GLY A 184 -14.12 -11.99 36.78
C GLY A 184 -14.62 -13.24 37.52
N LYS A 185 -14.24 -14.48 37.14
CA LYS A 185 -14.73 -15.71 37.80
C LYS A 185 -13.65 -16.66 38.33
N GLY A 186 -13.36 -16.49 39.62
CA GLY A 186 -12.78 -17.55 40.43
C GLY A 186 -11.26 -17.57 40.38
N LYS A 187 -10.67 -18.56 39.67
CA LYS A 187 -9.21 -18.73 39.60
C LYS A 187 -8.55 -17.93 38.48
N THR A 188 -9.33 -17.48 37.50
CA THR A 188 -8.92 -16.63 36.36
C THR A 188 -8.28 -15.34 36.84
N CYS A 189 -8.86 -14.69 37.86
CA CYS A 189 -8.28 -13.52 38.52
C CYS A 189 -6.91 -13.70 39.23
N THR A 190 -6.27 -14.87 39.12
CA THR A 190 -5.00 -15.18 39.79
C THR A 190 -4.11 -16.16 39.01
N ASP A 191 -4.42 -16.46 37.76
CA ASP A 191 -3.67 -17.44 36.97
C ASP A 191 -2.58 -16.83 36.08
N GLY A 192 -2.46 -15.49 36.08
CA GLY A 192 -1.43 -14.76 35.35
C GLY A 192 -1.70 -14.67 33.86
N LEU A 193 -2.94 -14.93 33.42
CA LEU A 193 -3.41 -14.82 32.05
C LEU A 193 -4.44 -13.69 31.93
N ASP A 194 -4.58 -13.14 30.73
CA ASP A 194 -5.67 -12.24 30.35
C ASP A 194 -6.76 -13.12 29.71
N ASN A 195 -7.72 -13.59 30.51
CA ASN A 195 -8.68 -14.59 30.06
C ASN A 195 -9.88 -13.99 29.29
N ASP A 196 -10.00 -12.67 29.21
CA ASP A 196 -11.04 -11.98 28.44
C ASP A 196 -10.51 -11.03 27.35
N GLY A 197 -9.19 -10.91 27.23
CA GLY A 197 -8.49 -10.28 26.10
C GLY A 197 -8.49 -8.75 26.13
N ASP A 198 -8.75 -8.13 27.29
CA ASP A 198 -8.88 -6.68 27.41
C ASP A 198 -7.54 -5.96 27.71
N GLY A 199 -6.47 -6.73 27.89
CA GLY A 199 -5.11 -6.27 28.15
C GLY A 199 -4.77 -6.10 29.63
N ALA A 200 -5.72 -6.33 30.54
CA ALA A 200 -5.48 -6.40 31.98
C ALA A 200 -5.42 -7.87 32.45
N ILE A 201 -4.60 -8.12 33.48
CA ILE A 201 -4.44 -9.47 34.03
C ILE A 201 -4.82 -9.50 35.51
N ASP A 202 -5.43 -10.60 35.95
CA ASP A 202 -5.66 -10.92 37.35
C ASP A 202 -6.33 -9.75 38.14
N CYS A 203 -5.78 -9.39 39.29
CA CYS A 203 -6.29 -8.31 40.14
C CYS A 203 -6.06 -6.90 39.59
N THR A 204 -5.35 -6.77 38.47
CA THR A 204 -5.27 -5.48 37.76
C THR A 204 -6.42 -5.30 36.79
N ASP A 205 -7.14 -6.38 36.51
CA ASP A 205 -8.34 -6.41 35.69
C ASP A 205 -9.59 -5.87 36.44
N SER A 206 -10.43 -5.16 35.69
CA SER A 206 -11.61 -4.47 36.22
C SER A 206 -12.78 -5.43 36.52
N ASP A 207 -12.86 -6.53 35.78
CA ASP A 207 -13.84 -7.60 35.91
C ASP A 207 -13.51 -8.49 37.12
N CYS A 208 -12.26 -8.49 37.57
CA CYS A 208 -11.82 -9.08 38.83
C CYS A 208 -12.13 -8.27 40.10
N SER A 209 -12.72 -7.07 39.99
CA SER A 209 -13.08 -6.21 41.13
C SER A 209 -14.06 -6.86 42.13
N ALA A 210 -14.87 -7.82 41.68
CA ALA A 210 -15.77 -8.60 42.52
C ALA A 210 -15.12 -9.87 43.11
N SER A 211 -13.94 -10.26 42.60
CA SER A 211 -13.27 -11.49 43.00
C SER A 211 -12.76 -11.44 44.43
N ARG A 212 -12.99 -12.52 45.16
CA ARG A 212 -12.50 -12.69 46.53
C ARG A 212 -10.99 -12.87 46.60
N ALA A 213 -10.35 -13.19 45.47
CA ALA A 213 -8.90 -13.33 45.38
C ALA A 213 -8.18 -11.98 45.34
N CYS A 214 -8.88 -10.90 44.95
CA CYS A 214 -8.36 -9.55 44.76
C CYS A 214 -8.86 -8.54 45.80
N ARG A 215 -9.40 -9.04 46.93
CA ARG A 215 -9.96 -8.25 48.04
C ARG A 215 -9.22 -8.49 49.35
#